data_AF-A0A814FA72-F1
#
_entry.id   AF-A0A814FA72-F1
#
_cell.length_a   1.000
_cell.length_b   1.000
_cell.length_c   1.000
_cell.angle_alpha   90.00
_cell.angle_beta   90.00
_cell.angle_gamma   90.00
#
_symmetry.space_group_name_H-M   'P 1'
#
loop_
_entity.id
_entity.type
_entity.pdbx_description
1 polymer ?
#
loop_
_entity_poly.entity_id
_entity_poly.type
_entity_poly.pdbx_seq_one_letter_code
_entity_poly.pdbx_strand_id
1 'polypeptide(L)'
;MDVEIQHRNTLISFGALSGAGLILAFIRTWKWFSRSGRDIIDLPTIGKFILYIFGIIGTILLLVTAGVSIYCLIFFKRQYDDSFLTNISALENLLRIFLIVAFILKTIDIIHLIIRQSTIDIFFMDWERPKADNRNSVSVWRTYFAANELNEIQTFRRINVSFQLFLVLLVLKVINLENIACAQIEISVFSTNVCNRGYVLIFRTAIGFLTLLGTAIIQYLVYTIFYQRFIEDKIINFIDLCAVSNISVFILDGNYHGYYIHGRSPHGMTDVNMKEILRNLYREENRMSGTRGLQNNSDEQIFIVKINRQFRRKYASLFQNYYNFNGPRKMREDFERYTNILLQSYQDLNIFLCGFIDHSLPSHEYVIRNRFFLEKILNYEFRAPPKSNFEGQIDNLLFVDNEKNFTNIFFYGEESTLFIWNIITFLFIDILARNYVLAAIITYIVNSIFVGIRDSFGRKNLSKKTLIPKNFLI
;
A
#
# COMPACT_ATOMS: atom_id res chain seq x y z
N MET A 1 -3.84 -1.46 -44.40
CA MET A 1 -4.28 -0.71 -43.20
C MET A 1 -3.48 0.57 -43.16
N ASP A 2 -4.13 1.73 -43.09
CA ASP A 2 -3.42 3.01 -43.11
C ASP A 2 -2.82 3.30 -41.73
N VAL A 3 -1.49 3.29 -41.66
CA VAL A 3 -0.75 3.56 -40.41
C VAL A 3 -1.06 4.96 -39.89
N GLU A 4 -1.34 5.93 -40.76
CA GLU A 4 -1.75 7.27 -40.37
C GLU A 4 -3.07 7.28 -39.59
N ILE A 5 -4.03 6.43 -39.98
CA ILE A 5 -5.29 6.27 -39.26
C ILE A 5 -5.03 5.67 -37.88
N GLN A 6 -4.14 4.67 -37.78
CA GLN A 6 -3.78 4.07 -36.48
C GLN A 6 -3.02 5.03 -35.57
N HIS A 7 -2.10 5.81 -36.12
CA HIS A 7 -1.40 6.87 -35.39
C HIS A 7 -2.40 7.89 -34.82
N ARG A 8 -3.34 8.35 -35.64
CA ARG A 8 -4.41 9.27 -35.20
C ARG A 8 -5.31 8.64 -34.13
N ASN A 9 -5.73 7.40 -34.31
CA ASN A 9 -6.58 6.68 -33.35
C ASN A 9 -5.88 6.47 -31.99
N THR A 10 -4.56 6.24 -32.01
CA THR A 10 -3.74 6.12 -30.80
C THR A 10 -3.75 7.41 -30.00
N LEU A 11 -3.58 8.56 -30.67
CA LEU A 11 -3.64 9.88 -30.05
C LEU A 11 -5.03 10.21 -29.50
N ILE A 12 -6.10 9.88 -30.24
CA ILE A 12 -7.48 10.07 -29.79
C ILE A 12 -7.76 9.23 -28.54
N SER A 13 -7.33 7.96 -28.53
CA SER A 13 -7.50 7.05 -27.40
C SER A 13 -6.78 7.56 -26.15
N PHE A 14 -5.54 8.05 -26.32
CA PHE A 14 -4.79 8.70 -25.24
C PHE A 14 -5.50 9.94 -24.70
N GLY A 15 -6.00 10.81 -25.58
CA GLY A 15 -6.75 12.02 -25.18
C GLY A 15 -8.03 11.69 -24.40
N ALA A 16 -8.83 10.75 -24.90
CA ALA A 16 -10.07 10.34 -24.26
C ALA A 16 -9.85 9.72 -22.87
N LEU A 17 -8.89 8.80 -22.75
CA LEU A 17 -8.55 8.18 -21.46
C LEU A 17 -7.93 9.19 -20.49
N SER A 18 -7.14 10.14 -21.00
CA SER A 18 -6.57 11.22 -20.17
C SER A 18 -7.67 12.12 -19.57
N GLY A 19 -8.75 12.39 -20.32
CA GLY A 19 -9.92 13.11 -19.79
C GLY A 19 -10.55 12.40 -18.60
N ALA A 20 -10.79 11.09 -18.69
CA ALA A 20 -11.27 10.29 -17.55
C ALA A 20 -10.23 10.23 -16.42
N GLY A 21 -8.94 10.17 -16.76
CA GLY A 21 -7.83 10.20 -15.83
C GLY A 21 -7.77 11.48 -14.98
N LEU A 22 -8.08 12.63 -15.56
CA LEU A 22 -8.16 13.90 -14.81
C LEU A 22 -9.25 13.88 -13.74
N ILE A 23 -10.40 13.28 -14.03
CA ILE A 23 -11.50 13.12 -13.05
C ILE A 23 -11.03 12.24 -11.89
N LEU A 24 -10.34 11.13 -12.18
CA LEU A 24 -9.77 10.25 -11.14
C LEU A 24 -8.68 10.96 -10.32
N ALA A 25 -7.85 11.79 -10.96
CA ALA A 25 -6.85 12.60 -10.27
C ALA A 25 -7.49 13.60 -9.32
N PHE A 26 -8.58 14.24 -9.76
CA PHE A 26 -9.36 15.17 -8.94
C PHE A 26 -9.95 14.44 -7.72
N ILE A 27 -10.57 13.28 -7.92
CA ILE A 27 -11.13 12.46 -6.83
C ILE A 27 -10.04 12.07 -5.83
N ARG A 28 -8.86 11.60 -6.28
CA ARG A 28 -7.74 11.25 -5.39
C ARG A 28 -7.21 12.45 -4.60
N THR A 29 -7.13 13.61 -5.27
CA THR A 29 -6.68 14.86 -4.64
C THR A 29 -7.69 15.34 -3.61
N TRP A 30 -8.98 15.27 -3.93
CA TRP A 30 -10.06 15.64 -3.02
C TRP A 30 -10.06 14.78 -1.76
N LYS A 31 -9.86 13.46 -1.89
CA LYS A 31 -9.69 12.56 -0.74
C LYS A 31 -8.55 13.01 0.14
N TRP A 32 -7.37 13.23 -0.44
CA TRP A 32 -6.19 13.66 0.31
C TRP A 32 -6.40 15.04 0.97
N PHE A 33 -7.00 15.98 0.25
CA PHE A 33 -7.30 17.33 0.71
C PHE A 33 -8.22 17.31 1.93
N SER A 34 -9.33 16.58 1.82
CA SER A 34 -10.31 16.41 2.89
C SER A 34 -9.71 15.70 4.12
N ARG A 35 -8.90 14.65 3.92
CA ARG A 35 -8.19 13.93 5.01
C ARG A 35 -7.08 14.76 5.67
N SER A 36 -6.52 15.72 4.94
CA SER A 36 -5.55 16.70 5.47
C SER A 36 -6.23 17.83 6.24
N GLY A 37 -7.55 18.02 6.02
CA GLY A 37 -8.40 19.11 6.53
C GLY A 37 -7.76 20.47 6.38
N ARG A 38 -7.31 20.72 5.15
CA ARG A 38 -7.02 22.07 4.68
C ARG A 38 -8.34 22.72 4.28
N ASP A 39 -8.48 24.00 4.60
CA ASP A 39 -9.68 24.76 4.25
C ASP A 39 -9.51 25.48 2.90
N ILE A 40 -8.27 25.69 2.45
CA ILE A 40 -7.92 26.45 1.24
C ILE A 40 -7.05 25.59 0.32
N ILE A 41 -7.24 25.76 -0.99
CA ILE A 41 -6.39 25.12 -2.01
C ILE A 41 -5.02 25.78 -1.99
N ASP A 42 -4.12 25.23 -1.18
CA ASP A 42 -2.75 25.69 -1.07
C ASP A 42 -1.83 25.09 -2.16
N LEU A 43 -0.62 25.64 -2.29
CA LEU A 43 0.43 25.11 -3.18
C LEU A 43 0.71 23.60 -2.99
N PRO A 44 0.75 23.04 -1.76
CA PRO A 44 0.85 21.59 -1.56
C PRO A 44 -0.30 20.78 -2.17
N THR A 45 -1.52 21.33 -2.21
CA THR A 45 -2.68 20.67 -2.83
C THR A 45 -2.52 20.58 -4.34
N ILE A 46 -2.04 21.66 -4.97
CA ILE A 46 -1.71 21.69 -6.40
C ILE A 46 -0.57 20.70 -6.69
N GLY A 47 0.49 20.70 -5.87
CA GLY A 47 1.58 19.74 -6.01
C GLY A 47 1.12 18.29 -5.91
N LYS A 48 0.22 17.97 -4.96
CA LYS A 48 -0.37 16.62 -4.83
C LYS A 48 -1.21 16.24 -6.05
N PHE A 49 -1.98 17.17 -6.61
CA PHE A 49 -2.75 16.94 -7.83
C PHE A 49 -1.85 16.58 -9.02
N ILE A 50 -0.76 17.32 -9.22
CA ILE A 50 0.22 17.06 -10.28
C ILE A 50 0.84 15.66 -10.12
N LEU A 51 1.24 15.28 -8.90
CA LEU A 51 1.82 13.96 -8.63
C LEU A 51 0.82 12.83 -8.91
N TYR A 52 -0.46 12.99 -8.55
CA TYR A 52 -1.48 12.00 -8.89
C TYR A 52 -1.76 11.92 -10.40
N ILE A 53 -1.69 13.05 -11.11
CA ILE A 53 -1.79 13.07 -12.57
C ILE A 53 -0.66 12.25 -13.20
N PHE A 54 0.59 12.42 -12.75
CA PHE A 54 1.73 11.66 -13.28
C PHE A 54 1.53 10.15 -13.16
N GLY A 55 1.08 9.66 -12.01
CA GLY A 55 0.78 8.25 -11.82
C GLY A 55 -0.33 7.71 -12.74
N ILE A 56 -1.39 8.50 -12.93
CA ILE A 56 -2.53 8.13 -13.79
C ILE A 56 -2.15 8.17 -15.26
N ILE A 57 -1.50 9.25 -15.73
CA ILE A 57 -1.04 9.38 -17.12
C ILE A 57 -0.05 8.26 -17.45
N GLY A 58 0.92 7.96 -16.58
CA GLY A 58 1.85 6.85 -16.80
C GLY A 58 1.15 5.50 -16.98
N THR A 59 0.06 5.27 -16.24
CA THR A 59 -0.76 4.07 -16.37
C THR A 59 -1.56 4.06 -17.68
N ILE A 60 -2.13 5.20 -18.08
CA ILE A 60 -2.87 5.34 -19.35
C ILE A 60 -1.93 5.12 -20.54
N LEU A 61 -0.73 5.71 -20.53
CA LEU A 61 0.27 5.52 -21.58
C LEU A 61 0.62 4.04 -21.75
N LEU A 62 0.82 3.30 -20.64
CA LEU A 62 1.02 1.85 -20.71
C LEU A 62 -0.18 1.15 -21.35
N LEU A 63 -1.40 1.46 -20.92
CA LEU A 63 -2.62 0.81 -21.43
C LEU A 63 -2.82 1.06 -22.93
N VAL A 64 -2.60 2.29 -23.38
CA VAL A 64 -2.68 2.65 -24.80
C VAL A 64 -1.60 1.91 -25.59
N THR A 65 -0.35 1.92 -25.11
CA THR A 65 0.74 1.23 -25.80
C THR A 65 0.51 -0.28 -25.86
N ALA A 66 0.09 -0.91 -24.75
CA ALA A 66 -0.23 -2.33 -24.72
C ALA A 66 -1.42 -2.66 -25.64
N GLY A 67 -2.49 -1.87 -25.59
CA GLY A 67 -3.69 -2.08 -26.41
C GLY A 67 -3.40 -2.00 -27.91
N VAL A 68 -2.67 -0.97 -28.35
CA VAL A 68 -2.25 -0.82 -29.75
C VAL A 68 -1.31 -1.96 -30.15
N SER A 69 -0.38 -2.35 -29.27
CA SER A 69 0.57 -3.43 -29.57
C SER A 69 -0.12 -4.78 -29.73
N ILE A 70 -1.09 -5.09 -28.86
CA ILE A 70 -1.91 -6.30 -28.94
C ILE A 70 -2.77 -6.29 -30.20
N TYR A 71 -3.41 -5.15 -30.50
CA TYR A 71 -4.18 -4.97 -31.73
C TYR A 71 -3.32 -5.25 -32.96
N CYS A 72 -2.16 -4.60 -33.08
CA CYS A 72 -1.25 -4.82 -34.20
C CYS A 72 -0.81 -6.28 -34.32
N LEU A 73 -0.52 -6.95 -33.19
CA LEU A 73 -0.14 -8.37 -33.19
C LEU A 73 -1.27 -9.27 -33.72
N ILE A 74 -2.50 -9.08 -33.22
CA ILE A 74 -3.66 -9.89 -33.64
C ILE A 74 -3.95 -9.69 -35.13
N PHE A 75 -3.93 -8.44 -35.60
CA PHE A 75 -4.21 -8.15 -37.01
C PHE A 75 -3.11 -8.66 -37.94
N PHE A 76 -1.83 -8.50 -37.55
CA PHE A 76 -0.71 -9.01 -38.35
C PHE A 76 -0.76 -10.53 -38.51
N LYS A 77 -1.02 -11.27 -37.42
CA LYS A 77 -1.12 -12.74 -37.46
C LYS A 77 -2.33 -13.26 -38.23
N ARG A 78 -3.29 -12.40 -38.58
CA ARG A 78 -4.49 -12.75 -39.38
C ARG A 78 -4.36 -12.38 -40.86
N GLN A 79 -3.26 -11.77 -41.29
CA GLN A 79 -3.05 -11.38 -42.69
C GLN A 79 -2.51 -12.52 -43.54
N TYR A 80 -2.81 -12.45 -44.84
CA TYR A 80 -2.29 -13.37 -45.85
C TYR A 80 -1.06 -12.82 -46.59
N ASP A 81 -0.85 -11.49 -46.58
CA ASP A 81 0.26 -10.81 -47.25
C ASP A 81 1.09 -9.95 -46.27
N ASP A 82 2.43 -9.92 -46.48
CA ASP A 82 3.43 -9.22 -45.63
C ASP A 82 3.38 -7.67 -45.71
N SER A 83 2.41 -7.08 -46.41
CA SER A 83 2.33 -5.63 -46.72
C SER A 83 2.21 -4.71 -45.49
N PHE A 84 1.99 -5.26 -44.31
CA PHE A 84 1.83 -4.51 -43.06
C PHE A 84 3.15 -3.98 -42.47
N LEU A 85 4.29 -4.63 -42.73
CA LEU A 85 5.57 -4.22 -42.13
C LEU A 85 6.13 -2.90 -42.68
N THR A 86 5.72 -2.50 -43.88
CA THR A 86 6.38 -1.45 -44.67
C THR A 86 6.21 -0.03 -44.13
N ASN A 87 5.32 0.21 -43.15
CA ASN A 87 5.02 1.55 -42.64
C ASN A 87 4.93 1.65 -41.09
N ILE A 88 5.46 0.67 -40.34
CA ILE A 88 5.30 0.59 -38.87
C ILE A 88 6.21 1.55 -38.08
N SER A 89 7.29 2.06 -38.68
CA SER A 89 8.35 2.79 -37.97
C SER A 89 7.87 4.05 -37.23
N ALA A 90 6.93 4.80 -37.81
CA ALA A 90 6.36 5.99 -37.18
C ALA A 90 5.55 5.65 -35.92
N LEU A 91 4.75 4.58 -35.99
CA LEU A 91 3.97 4.09 -34.84
C LEU A 91 4.88 3.51 -33.76
N GLU A 92 5.94 2.79 -34.14
CA GLU A 92 6.96 2.28 -33.22
C GLU A 92 7.64 3.39 -32.43
N ASN A 93 8.01 4.49 -33.10
CA ASN A 93 8.64 5.63 -32.45
C ASN A 93 7.68 6.32 -31.46
N LEU A 94 6.40 6.48 -31.83
CA LEU A 94 5.38 7.03 -30.93
C LEU A 94 5.23 6.16 -29.66
N LEU A 95 5.05 4.85 -29.84
CA LEU A 95 4.86 3.92 -28.72
C LEU A 95 6.11 3.82 -27.82
N ARG A 96 7.30 3.92 -28.41
CA ARG A 96 8.56 4.02 -27.67
C ARG A 96 8.58 5.27 -26.78
N ILE A 97 8.24 6.43 -27.33
CA ILE A 97 8.17 7.68 -26.55
C ILE A 97 7.15 7.54 -25.41
N PHE A 98 5.98 6.97 -25.68
CA PHE A 98 4.94 6.75 -24.66
C PHE A 98 5.46 5.89 -23.51
N LEU A 99 6.19 4.81 -23.78
CA LEU A 99 6.73 3.95 -22.72
C LEU A 99 7.87 4.62 -21.94
N ILE A 100 8.73 5.41 -22.59
CA ILE A 100 9.77 6.19 -21.89
C ILE A 100 9.13 7.21 -20.95
N VAL A 101 8.13 7.96 -21.43
CA VAL A 101 7.40 8.93 -20.61
C VAL A 101 6.64 8.23 -19.49
N ALA A 102 5.98 7.09 -19.77
CA ALA A 102 5.30 6.29 -18.76
C ALA A 102 6.24 5.84 -17.64
N PHE A 103 7.46 5.40 -17.99
CA PHE A 103 8.48 4.99 -17.03
C PHE A 103 8.88 6.13 -16.10
N ILE A 104 9.16 7.32 -16.64
CA ILE A 104 9.55 8.49 -15.85
C ILE A 104 8.41 8.89 -14.91
N LEU A 105 7.20 9.06 -15.44
CA LEU A 105 6.04 9.48 -14.65
C LEU A 105 5.67 8.47 -13.57
N LYS A 106 5.72 7.17 -13.88
CA LYS A 106 5.41 6.12 -12.90
C LYS A 106 6.49 5.97 -11.84
N THR A 107 7.75 6.23 -12.18
CA THR A 107 8.84 6.26 -11.19
C THR A 107 8.63 7.39 -10.18
N ILE A 108 8.19 8.57 -10.63
CA ILE A 108 7.81 9.69 -9.74
C ILE A 108 6.64 9.29 -8.82
N ASP A 109 5.63 8.58 -9.37
CA ASP A 109 4.48 8.06 -8.61
C ASP A 109 4.92 7.07 -7.51
N ILE A 110 5.84 6.14 -7.80
CA ILE A 110 6.37 5.21 -6.78
C ILE A 110 7.18 5.93 -5.70
N ILE A 111 8.00 6.92 -6.06
CA ILE A 111 8.73 7.73 -5.08
C ILE A 111 7.73 8.47 -4.17
N HIS A 112 6.69 9.07 -4.75
CA HIS A 112 5.62 9.72 -3.99
C HIS A 112 4.88 8.76 -3.06
N LEU A 113 4.59 7.54 -3.52
CA LEU A 113 3.97 6.48 -2.73
C LEU A 113 4.84 6.11 -1.52
N ILE A 114 6.14 5.90 -1.73
CA ILE A 114 7.09 5.54 -0.65
C ILE A 114 7.19 6.66 0.37
N ILE A 115 7.27 7.93 -0.07
CA ILE A 115 7.30 9.08 0.83
C ILE A 115 6.02 9.12 1.65
N ARG A 116 4.84 9.00 1.00
CA ARG A 116 3.53 9.02 1.68
C ARG A 116 3.45 7.95 2.77
N GLN A 117 3.84 6.72 2.45
CA GLN A 117 3.79 5.59 3.39
C GLN A 117 4.83 5.71 4.52
N SER A 118 5.97 6.33 4.25
CA SER A 118 7.05 6.49 5.24
C SER A 118 6.89 7.72 6.14
N THR A 119 5.84 8.52 5.95
CA THR A 119 5.55 9.72 6.77
C THR A 119 4.38 9.55 7.73
N ILE A 120 3.81 8.35 7.82
CA ILE A 120 2.62 8.05 8.61
C ILE A 120 2.95 8.09 10.11
N ASP A 121 2.03 8.59 10.92
CA ASP A 121 2.15 8.54 12.37
C ASP A 121 1.57 7.21 12.86
N ILE A 122 2.38 6.41 13.56
CA ILE A 122 1.98 5.12 14.13
C ILE A 122 2.24 5.17 15.63
N PHE A 123 1.24 4.79 16.41
CA PHE A 123 1.34 4.68 17.87
C PHE A 123 0.77 3.35 18.34
N PHE A 124 1.53 2.66 19.19
CA PHE A 124 1.08 1.45 19.89
C PHE A 124 0.50 1.82 21.23
N MET A 125 -0.75 1.47 21.46
CA MET A 125 -1.46 1.65 22.72
C MET A 125 -1.38 0.37 23.53
N ASP A 126 -0.86 0.45 24.74
CA ASP A 126 -0.77 -0.69 25.65
C ASP A 126 -1.90 -0.62 26.69
N TRP A 127 -2.73 -1.65 26.72
CA TRP A 127 -3.86 -1.77 27.64
C TRP A 127 -3.51 -2.42 28.97
N GLU A 128 -2.31 -3.00 29.08
CA GLU A 128 -1.87 -3.69 30.28
C GLU A 128 -1.62 -2.69 31.43
N ARG A 129 -2.02 -3.07 32.64
CA ARG A 129 -1.83 -2.27 33.85
C ARG A 129 -0.73 -2.89 34.72
N PRO A 130 0.04 -2.08 35.46
CA PRO A 130 1.05 -2.61 36.38
C PRO A 130 0.42 -3.55 37.40
N LYS A 131 1.09 -4.68 37.67
CA LYS A 131 0.63 -5.67 38.66
C LYS A 131 0.76 -5.10 40.07
N ALA A 132 -0.12 -5.50 40.99
CA ALA A 132 -0.15 -4.97 42.36
C ALA A 132 1.20 -5.13 43.11
N ASP A 133 1.94 -6.20 42.80
CA ASP A 133 3.26 -6.50 43.38
C ASP A 133 4.40 -5.70 42.73
N ASN A 134 4.26 -5.34 41.45
CA ASN A 134 5.19 -4.52 40.69
C ASN A 134 4.50 -3.22 40.28
N ARG A 135 4.34 -2.30 41.23
CA ARG A 135 3.53 -1.08 41.09
C ARG A 135 3.93 -0.16 39.93
N ASN A 136 5.12 -0.32 39.35
CA ASN A 136 5.73 0.69 38.47
C ASN A 136 6.11 0.21 37.07
N SER A 137 5.94 -1.07 36.69
CA SER A 137 6.39 -1.50 35.36
C SER A 137 5.49 -2.54 34.69
N VAL A 138 5.14 -2.22 33.44
CA VAL A 138 4.52 -3.11 32.48
C VAL A 138 5.61 -3.61 31.52
N SER A 139 5.56 -4.87 31.14
CA SER A 139 6.51 -5.45 30.19
C SER A 139 6.37 -4.81 28.80
N VAL A 140 7.48 -4.30 28.27
CA VAL A 140 7.56 -3.64 26.96
C VAL A 140 7.63 -4.64 25.80
N TRP A 141 7.95 -5.90 26.09
CA TRP A 141 8.21 -6.92 25.06
C TRP A 141 7.03 -7.15 24.12
N ARG A 142 5.80 -7.11 24.62
CA ARG A 142 4.58 -7.22 23.79
C ARG A 142 4.56 -6.15 22.69
N THR A 143 4.92 -4.92 23.04
CA THR A 143 4.98 -3.78 22.11
C THR A 143 6.10 -3.95 21.09
N TYR A 144 7.24 -4.51 21.49
CA TYR A 144 8.32 -4.84 20.56
C TYR A 144 7.94 -5.95 19.59
N PHE A 145 7.26 -7.01 20.05
CA PHE A 145 6.76 -8.07 19.17
C PHE A 145 5.74 -7.53 18.16
N ALA A 146 4.75 -6.76 18.61
CA ALA A 146 3.78 -6.14 17.72
C ALA A 146 4.44 -5.20 16.70
N ALA A 147 5.46 -4.44 17.12
CA ALA A 147 6.18 -3.57 16.20
C ALA A 147 7.06 -4.29 15.20
N ASN A 148 7.68 -5.41 15.59
CA ASN A 148 8.46 -6.23 14.67
C ASN A 148 7.57 -6.83 13.58
N GLU A 149 6.44 -7.44 13.94
CA GLU A 149 5.50 -7.96 12.95
C GLU A 149 4.95 -6.86 12.03
N LEU A 150 4.67 -5.68 12.58
CA LEU A 150 4.25 -4.55 11.76
C LEU A 150 5.35 -4.12 10.78
N ASN A 151 6.62 -4.17 11.19
CA ASN A 151 7.78 -3.86 10.34
C ASN A 151 7.87 -4.84 9.16
N GLU A 152 7.73 -6.14 9.43
CA GLU A 152 7.76 -7.19 8.40
C GLU A 152 6.64 -7.03 7.37
N ILE A 153 5.44 -6.62 7.80
CA ILE A 153 4.28 -6.45 6.91
C ILE A 153 4.43 -5.23 5.99
N GLN A 154 5.29 -4.24 6.32
CA GLN A 154 5.34 -2.98 5.58
C GLN A 154 5.66 -3.15 4.09
N THR A 155 6.58 -4.06 3.78
CA THR A 155 7.05 -4.35 2.42
C THR A 155 6.46 -5.63 1.84
N PHE A 156 5.60 -6.32 2.60
CA PHE A 156 4.94 -7.53 2.16
C PHE A 156 4.05 -7.26 0.94
N ARG A 157 4.18 -8.13 -0.08
CA ARG A 157 3.47 -8.06 -1.36
C ARG A 157 2.69 -9.34 -1.60
N ARG A 158 1.57 -9.22 -2.30
CA ARG A 158 0.76 -10.39 -2.72
C ARG A 158 1.45 -11.14 -3.85
N ILE A 159 2.11 -10.39 -4.73
CA ILE A 159 2.83 -10.93 -5.88
C ILE A 159 4.33 -10.91 -5.55
N ASN A 160 4.92 -12.09 -5.42
CA ASN A 160 6.36 -12.24 -5.29
C ASN A 160 7.03 -11.94 -6.64
N VAL A 161 7.77 -10.82 -6.71
CA VAL A 161 8.39 -10.32 -7.95
C VAL A 161 9.45 -11.26 -8.50
N SER A 162 10.24 -11.92 -7.65
CA SER A 162 11.28 -12.86 -8.06
C SER A 162 10.66 -14.06 -8.78
N PHE A 163 9.63 -14.65 -8.17
CA PHE A 163 8.91 -15.78 -8.76
C PHE A 163 8.16 -15.37 -10.04
N GLN A 164 7.58 -14.18 -10.04
CA GLN A 164 6.89 -13.63 -11.20
C GLN A 164 7.83 -13.48 -12.41
N LEU A 165 9.00 -12.87 -12.21
CA LEU A 165 9.99 -12.70 -13.28
C LEU A 165 10.57 -14.03 -13.76
N PHE A 166 10.79 -14.98 -12.84
CA PHE A 166 11.18 -16.35 -13.19
C PHE A 166 10.14 -17.01 -14.09
N LEU A 167 8.86 -16.95 -13.73
CA LEU A 167 7.77 -17.58 -14.48
C LEU A 167 7.60 -16.90 -15.85
N VAL A 168 7.72 -15.58 -15.92
CA VAL A 168 7.72 -14.82 -17.18
C VAL A 168 8.86 -15.27 -18.10
N LEU A 169 10.08 -15.42 -17.57
CA LEU A 169 11.21 -15.91 -18.36
C LEU A 169 11.01 -17.36 -18.82
N LEU A 170 10.46 -18.23 -17.98
CA LEU A 170 10.12 -19.59 -18.35
C LEU A 170 9.14 -19.59 -19.54
N VAL A 171 8.07 -18.80 -19.47
CA VAL A 171 7.08 -18.73 -20.54
C VAL A 171 7.65 -18.09 -21.81
N LEU A 172 8.45 -17.02 -21.70
CA LEU A 172 8.99 -16.33 -22.88
C LEU A 172 10.12 -17.12 -23.56
N LYS A 173 11.06 -17.67 -22.78
CA LYS A 173 12.32 -18.26 -23.28
C LYS A 173 12.35 -19.78 -23.30
N VAL A 174 11.69 -20.46 -22.37
CA VAL A 174 11.70 -21.94 -22.33
C VAL A 174 10.57 -22.50 -23.21
N ILE A 175 9.38 -21.91 -23.12
CA ILE A 175 8.25 -22.27 -24.00
C ILE A 175 8.38 -21.64 -25.39
N ASN A 176 9.30 -20.69 -25.58
CA ASN A 176 9.53 -19.93 -26.82
C ASN A 176 8.31 -19.10 -27.27
N LEU A 177 7.51 -18.57 -26.33
CA LEU A 177 6.41 -17.67 -26.67
C LEU A 177 6.91 -16.38 -27.36
N GLU A 178 8.18 -16.03 -27.20
CA GLU A 178 8.81 -14.93 -27.93
C GLU A 178 8.77 -15.09 -29.46
N ASN A 179 8.69 -16.31 -29.98
CA ASN A 179 8.59 -16.58 -31.42
C ASN A 179 7.32 -15.98 -32.04
N ILE A 180 6.26 -15.77 -31.24
CA ILE A 180 5.05 -15.10 -31.72
C ILE A 180 5.35 -13.64 -32.11
N ALA A 181 6.35 -13.00 -31.49
CA ALA A 181 6.76 -11.64 -31.80
C ALA A 181 7.59 -11.50 -33.09
N CYS A 182 7.91 -12.60 -33.77
CA CYS A 182 8.58 -12.60 -35.06
C CYS A 182 7.75 -11.97 -36.18
N ALA A 183 8.43 -11.34 -37.13
CA ALA A 183 7.87 -10.86 -38.40
C ALA A 183 7.51 -12.01 -39.37
N GLN A 184 6.84 -13.04 -38.87
CA GLN A 184 6.35 -14.20 -39.62
C GLN A 184 4.86 -14.36 -39.33
N ILE A 185 4.08 -14.76 -40.35
CA ILE A 185 2.63 -14.92 -40.22
C ILE A 185 2.29 -16.19 -39.42
N GLU A 186 3.04 -17.28 -39.65
CA GLU A 186 2.82 -18.55 -38.96
C GLU A 186 3.04 -18.43 -37.44
N ILE A 187 2.15 -19.07 -36.68
CA ILE A 187 2.26 -19.19 -35.22
C ILE A 187 3.00 -20.49 -34.94
N SER A 188 4.31 -20.41 -34.70
CA SER A 188 5.10 -21.57 -34.28
C SER A 188 5.63 -21.37 -32.85
N VAL A 189 4.87 -21.86 -31.87
CA VAL A 189 5.26 -21.77 -30.45
C VAL A 189 6.37 -22.78 -30.12
N PHE A 190 6.30 -23.99 -30.70
CA PHE A 190 7.23 -25.08 -30.39
C PHE A 190 8.37 -25.26 -31.40
N SER A 191 8.47 -24.41 -32.43
CA SER A 191 9.56 -24.55 -33.40
C SER A 191 10.87 -24.03 -32.80
N THR A 192 11.94 -24.81 -32.95
CA THR A 192 13.31 -24.43 -32.54
C THR A 192 13.99 -23.53 -33.57
N ASN A 193 13.30 -23.18 -34.65
CA ASN A 193 13.87 -22.38 -35.71
C ASN A 193 13.97 -20.93 -35.25
N VAL A 194 15.21 -20.41 -35.23
CA VAL A 194 15.48 -19.02 -34.91
C VAL A 194 14.71 -18.12 -35.89
N CYS A 195 14.15 -17.04 -35.35
CA CYS A 195 13.41 -16.02 -36.09
C CYS A 195 14.21 -15.45 -37.27
N ASN A 196 14.03 -15.98 -38.48
CA ASN A 196 14.82 -15.58 -39.67
C ASN A 196 14.56 -14.12 -40.12
N ARG A 197 13.42 -13.52 -39.75
CA ARG A 197 13.04 -12.15 -40.15
C ARG A 197 13.20 -11.09 -39.05
N GLY A 198 13.78 -11.46 -37.90
CA GLY A 198 13.98 -10.57 -36.77
C GLY A 198 12.69 -10.23 -35.99
N TYR A 199 12.88 -9.66 -34.80
CA TYR A 199 11.79 -9.29 -33.90
C TYR A 199 11.31 -7.86 -34.12
N VAL A 200 9.98 -7.68 -34.21
CA VAL A 200 9.33 -6.36 -34.30
C VAL A 200 9.06 -5.84 -32.89
N LEU A 201 9.37 -4.56 -32.64
CA LEU A 201 9.32 -4.01 -31.28
C LEU A 201 7.90 -4.01 -30.70
N ILE A 202 6.91 -3.66 -31.52
CA ILE A 202 5.49 -3.62 -31.12
C ILE A 202 5.02 -5.00 -30.70
N PHE A 203 5.29 -6.04 -31.50
CA PHE A 203 4.85 -7.40 -31.17
C PHE A 203 5.55 -7.94 -29.92
N ARG A 204 6.82 -7.58 -29.74
CA ARG A 204 7.57 -7.94 -28.54
C ARG A 204 7.00 -7.27 -27.29
N THR A 205 6.61 -6.01 -27.40
CA THR A 205 5.92 -5.29 -26.33
C THR A 205 4.57 -5.93 -25.99
N ALA A 206 3.81 -6.36 -26.99
CA ALA A 206 2.52 -7.05 -26.80
C ALA A 206 2.69 -8.38 -26.06
N ILE A 207 3.61 -9.24 -26.51
CA ILE A 207 3.87 -10.55 -25.88
C ILE A 207 4.45 -10.38 -24.48
N GLY A 208 5.40 -9.45 -24.28
CA GLY A 208 5.93 -9.12 -22.96
C GLY A 208 4.83 -8.67 -22.00
N PHE A 209 3.94 -7.78 -22.43
CA PHE A 209 2.83 -7.31 -21.61
C PHE A 209 1.83 -8.44 -21.28
N LEU A 210 1.42 -9.23 -22.27
CA LEU A 210 0.45 -10.31 -22.08
C LEU A 210 0.99 -11.41 -21.18
N THR A 211 2.27 -11.77 -21.32
CA THR A 211 2.91 -12.75 -20.43
C THR A 211 3.00 -12.23 -19.01
N LEU A 212 3.47 -11.01 -18.79
CA LEU A 212 3.50 -10.39 -17.46
C LEU A 212 2.10 -10.36 -16.82
N LEU A 213 1.08 -9.92 -17.57
CA LEU A 213 -0.29 -9.84 -17.06
C LEU A 213 -0.87 -11.22 -16.74
N GLY A 214 -0.76 -12.17 -17.67
CA GLY A 214 -1.33 -13.51 -17.52
C GLY A 214 -0.71 -14.28 -16.35
N THR A 215 0.63 -14.23 -16.23
CA THR A 215 1.36 -14.87 -15.13
C THR A 215 1.05 -14.24 -13.78
N ALA A 216 0.88 -12.92 -13.71
CA ALA A 216 0.48 -12.22 -12.50
C ALA A 216 -0.96 -12.55 -12.07
N ILE A 217 -1.89 -12.68 -13.02
CA ILE A 217 -3.26 -13.11 -12.71
C ILE A 217 -3.25 -14.51 -12.11
N ILE A 218 -2.48 -15.45 -12.70
CA ILE A 218 -2.33 -16.81 -12.17
C ILE A 218 -1.75 -16.75 -10.75
N GLN A 219 -0.66 -16.02 -10.55
CA GLN A 219 -0.02 -15.91 -9.23
C GLN A 219 -0.96 -15.28 -8.19
N TYR A 220 -1.71 -14.24 -8.57
CA TYR A 220 -2.69 -13.59 -7.70
C TYR A 220 -3.83 -14.54 -7.32
N LEU A 221 -4.38 -15.30 -8.29
CA LEU A 221 -5.41 -16.29 -8.02
C LEU A 221 -4.89 -17.41 -7.11
N VAL A 222 -3.69 -17.91 -7.34
CA VAL A 222 -3.06 -18.91 -6.47
C VAL A 222 -2.88 -18.37 -5.06
N TYR A 223 -2.39 -17.13 -4.93
CA TYR A 223 -2.21 -16.50 -3.63
C TYR A 223 -3.54 -16.33 -2.89
N THR A 224 -4.56 -15.74 -3.53
CA THR A 224 -5.84 -15.44 -2.86
C THR A 224 -6.69 -16.68 -2.59
N ILE A 225 -6.76 -17.64 -3.52
CA ILE A 225 -7.61 -18.83 -3.38
C ILE A 225 -6.94 -19.87 -2.49
N PHE A 226 -5.63 -20.10 -2.67
CA PHE A 226 -4.93 -21.17 -1.97
C PHE A 226 -4.11 -20.66 -0.79
N TYR A 227 -3.14 -19.78 -1.02
CA TYR A 227 -2.18 -19.39 0.02
C TYR A 227 -2.85 -18.68 1.20
N GLN A 228 -3.62 -17.62 0.93
CA GLN A 228 -4.26 -16.81 1.96
C GLN A 228 -5.33 -17.59 2.74
N ARG A 229 -5.99 -18.55 2.11
CA ARG A 229 -7.09 -19.30 2.72
C ARG A 229 -6.64 -20.53 3.50
N PHE A 230 -5.61 -21.23 3.02
CA PHE A 230 -5.20 -22.52 3.59
C PHE A 230 -3.85 -22.50 4.29
N ILE A 231 -2.98 -21.52 3.98
CA ILE A 231 -1.63 -21.46 4.54
C ILE A 231 -1.55 -20.35 5.57
N GLU A 232 -1.65 -19.09 5.15
CA GLU A 232 -1.40 -17.96 6.03
C GLU A 232 -2.00 -16.64 5.50
N ASP A 233 -2.74 -15.91 6.34
CA ASP A 233 -3.07 -14.50 6.13
C ASP A 233 -2.30 -13.64 7.14
N LYS A 234 -1.15 -13.11 6.70
CA LYS A 234 -0.27 -12.25 7.52
C LYS A 234 -0.99 -11.05 8.12
N ILE A 235 -1.99 -10.50 7.43
CA ILE A 235 -2.73 -9.33 7.91
C ILE A 235 -3.66 -9.72 9.06
N ILE A 236 -4.32 -10.88 8.98
CA ILE A 236 -5.14 -11.40 10.09
C ILE A 236 -4.25 -11.80 11.26
N ASN A 237 -3.15 -12.51 11.01
CA ASN A 237 -2.20 -12.91 12.05
C ASN A 237 -1.70 -11.71 12.86
N PHE A 238 -1.45 -10.57 12.21
CA PHE A 238 -1.08 -9.34 12.90
C PHE A 238 -2.20 -8.78 13.79
N ILE A 239 -3.45 -8.78 13.31
CA ILE A 239 -4.60 -8.31 14.09
C ILE A 239 -4.84 -9.23 15.30
N ASP A 240 -4.73 -10.54 15.09
CA ASP A 240 -4.83 -11.54 16.16
C ASP A 240 -3.69 -11.38 17.17
N LEU A 241 -2.47 -11.13 16.71
CA LEU A 241 -1.34 -10.82 17.58
C LEU A 241 -1.62 -9.56 18.41
N CYS A 242 -2.16 -8.49 17.83
CA CYS A 242 -2.56 -7.29 18.57
C CYS A 242 -3.54 -7.63 19.70
N ALA A 243 -4.56 -8.46 19.42
CA ALA A 243 -5.55 -8.88 20.41
C ALA A 243 -4.97 -9.76 21.53
N VAL A 244 -4.14 -10.74 21.17
CA VAL A 244 -3.48 -11.64 22.13
C VAL A 244 -2.41 -10.91 22.94
N SER A 245 -1.76 -9.88 22.37
CA SER A 245 -0.74 -9.08 23.05
C SER A 245 -1.32 -7.91 23.85
N ASN A 246 -2.65 -7.70 23.86
CA ASN A 246 -3.31 -6.59 24.55
C ASN A 246 -2.82 -5.20 24.08
N ILE A 247 -2.53 -5.07 22.78
CA ILE A 247 -1.99 -3.84 22.18
C ILE A 247 -2.88 -3.41 21.03
N SER A 248 -3.40 -2.19 21.11
CA SER A 248 -4.06 -1.56 19.97
C SER A 248 -3.07 -0.73 19.15
N VAL A 249 -3.36 -0.56 17.86
CA VAL A 249 -2.54 0.27 16.97
C VAL A 249 -3.38 1.44 16.48
N PHE A 250 -2.89 2.65 16.74
CA PHE A 250 -3.51 3.88 16.25
C PHE A 250 -2.61 4.51 15.19
N ILE A 251 -3.14 4.68 13.99
CA ILE A 251 -2.39 5.09 12.79
C ILE A 251 -3.04 6.34 12.21
N LEU A 252 -2.28 7.39 11.96
CA LEU A 252 -2.75 8.59 11.24
C LEU A 252 -1.96 8.73 9.93
N ASP A 253 -2.65 8.53 8.81
CA ASP A 253 -2.12 8.78 7.45
C ASP A 253 -2.36 10.23 6.99
N GLY A 254 -3.32 10.93 7.62
CA GLY A 254 -3.62 12.34 7.44
C GLY A 254 -3.80 13.06 8.77
N ASN A 255 -4.10 14.36 8.71
CA ASN A 255 -4.32 15.14 9.94
C ASN A 255 -5.65 14.80 10.63
N TYR A 256 -6.65 14.40 9.86
CA TYR A 256 -7.99 14.11 10.36
C TYR A 256 -8.50 12.73 9.97
N HIS A 257 -7.63 11.89 9.43
CA HIS A 257 -7.95 10.55 8.96
C HIS A 257 -6.85 9.58 9.40
N GLY A 258 -7.26 8.36 9.68
CA GLY A 258 -6.39 7.29 10.12
C GLY A 258 -7.10 5.96 10.25
N TYR A 259 -6.42 5.01 10.88
CA TYR A 259 -6.91 3.67 11.14
C TYR A 259 -6.66 3.32 12.61
N TYR A 260 -7.58 2.56 13.18
CA TYR A 260 -7.49 2.02 14.52
C TYR A 260 -7.70 0.51 14.45
N ILE A 261 -6.70 -0.23 14.94
CA ILE A 261 -6.75 -1.68 15.12
C ILE A 261 -6.95 -1.92 16.61
N HIS A 262 -8.10 -2.47 16.95
CA HIS A 262 -8.46 -2.81 18.31
C HIS A 262 -7.82 -4.14 18.70
N GLY A 263 -6.92 -4.10 19.69
CA GLY A 263 -6.24 -5.27 20.23
C GLY A 263 -6.38 -5.37 21.74
N ARG A 264 -7.47 -4.88 22.33
CA ARG A 264 -7.71 -5.10 23.76
C ARG A 264 -8.11 -6.56 23.98
N SER A 265 -7.37 -7.27 24.82
CA SER A 265 -7.68 -8.65 25.15
C SER A 265 -8.94 -8.72 26.02
N PRO A 266 -9.88 -9.65 25.75
CA PRO A 266 -11.04 -9.86 26.62
C PRO A 266 -10.66 -10.35 28.02
N HIS A 267 -9.44 -10.88 28.18
CA HIS A 267 -8.92 -11.38 29.46
C HIS A 267 -8.23 -10.30 30.31
N GLY A 268 -7.97 -9.12 29.73
CA GLY A 268 -7.41 -7.95 30.41
C GLY A 268 -5.91 -8.02 30.75
N MET A 269 -5.36 -9.22 30.97
CA MET A 269 -3.93 -9.47 31.20
C MET A 269 -3.39 -10.50 30.22
N THR A 270 -2.25 -10.21 29.60
CA THR A 270 -1.64 -11.08 28.58
C THR A 270 -0.20 -11.46 28.83
N ASP A 271 0.50 -10.73 29.71
CA ASP A 271 1.86 -11.09 30.14
C ASP A 271 1.82 -12.12 31.28
N VAL A 272 1.42 -13.34 30.90
CA VAL A 272 1.12 -14.46 31.79
C VAL A 272 1.84 -15.74 31.37
N ASN A 273 1.92 -16.72 32.28
CA ASN A 273 2.58 -17.99 32.01
C ASN A 273 1.83 -18.78 30.92
N MET A 274 2.52 -19.66 30.20
CA MET A 274 1.99 -20.48 29.11
C MET A 274 0.69 -21.22 29.48
N LYS A 275 0.59 -21.73 30.70
CA LYS A 275 -0.62 -22.40 31.21
C LYS A 275 -1.85 -21.48 31.23
N GLU A 276 -1.66 -20.21 31.55
CA GLU A 276 -2.75 -19.22 31.58
C GLU A 276 -3.12 -18.78 30.18
N ILE A 277 -2.15 -18.60 29.27
CA ILE A 277 -2.42 -18.34 27.85
C ILE A 277 -3.26 -19.48 27.25
N LEU A 278 -2.89 -20.75 27.47
CA LEU A 278 -3.65 -21.89 26.97
C LEU A 278 -5.06 -21.95 27.55
N ARG A 279 -5.22 -21.60 28.84
CA ARG A 279 -6.54 -21.54 29.48
C ARG A 279 -7.40 -20.41 28.88
N ASN A 280 -6.80 -19.27 28.56
CA ASN A 280 -7.48 -18.15 27.92
C ASN A 280 -7.94 -18.52 26.51
N LEU A 281 -7.07 -19.11 25.70
CA LEU A 281 -7.42 -19.60 24.36
C LEU A 281 -8.54 -20.65 24.40
N TYR A 282 -8.49 -21.59 25.35
CA TYR A 282 -9.58 -22.56 25.56
C TYR A 282 -10.91 -21.89 25.91
N ARG A 283 -10.88 -20.79 26.68
CA ARG A 283 -12.10 -20.03 27.01
C ARG A 283 -12.64 -19.24 25.82
N GLU A 284 -11.77 -18.71 24.97
CA GLU A 284 -12.18 -18.03 23.73
C GLU A 284 -12.79 -19.03 22.74
N GLU A 285 -12.16 -20.19 22.53
CA GLU A 285 -12.65 -21.25 21.64
C GLU A 285 -14.06 -21.71 22.04
N ASN A 286 -14.29 -21.89 23.34
CA ASN A 286 -15.58 -22.29 23.89
C ASN A 286 -16.56 -21.12 24.11
N ARG A 287 -16.23 -19.90 23.64
CA ARG A 287 -17.06 -18.67 23.81
C ARG A 287 -17.47 -18.39 25.25
N MET A 288 -16.62 -18.75 26.21
CA MET A 288 -16.80 -18.48 27.64
C MET A 288 -16.23 -17.12 28.06
N SER A 289 -15.77 -16.31 27.11
CA SER A 289 -15.18 -14.98 27.33
C SER A 289 -15.81 -13.97 26.37
N GLY A 290 -15.60 -12.68 26.66
CA GLY A 290 -16.06 -11.61 25.78
C GLY A 290 -15.48 -11.72 24.37
N THR A 291 -16.18 -11.15 23.40
CA THR A 291 -15.69 -11.05 22.02
C THR A 291 -14.49 -10.11 21.93
N ARG A 292 -13.68 -10.25 20.88
CA ARG A 292 -12.47 -9.44 20.68
C ARG A 292 -12.73 -8.06 20.07
N GLY A 293 -13.97 -7.75 19.67
CA GLY A 293 -14.31 -6.48 19.04
C GLY A 293 -14.48 -5.32 20.02
N LEU A 294 -14.47 -4.10 19.48
CA LEU A 294 -14.60 -2.88 20.28
C LEU A 294 -16.00 -2.69 20.87
N GLN A 295 -17.05 -3.10 20.13
CA GLN A 295 -18.42 -3.03 20.63
C GLN A 295 -18.78 -4.30 21.39
N ASN A 296 -19.64 -4.15 22.40
CA ASN A 296 -20.17 -5.29 23.13
C ASN A 296 -20.82 -6.29 22.16
N ASN A 297 -20.37 -7.55 22.21
CA ASN A 297 -20.84 -8.65 21.37
C ASN A 297 -20.55 -8.49 19.87
N SER A 298 -19.58 -7.66 19.47
CA SER A 298 -19.05 -7.66 18.10
C SER A 298 -17.65 -8.26 18.04
N ASP A 299 -17.31 -8.82 16.87
CA ASP A 299 -15.95 -9.29 16.54
C ASP A 299 -15.18 -8.27 15.68
N GLU A 300 -15.72 -7.06 15.54
CA GLU A 300 -15.16 -6.02 14.67
C GLU A 300 -14.00 -5.30 15.37
N GLN A 301 -12.79 -5.47 14.81
CA GLN A 301 -11.56 -4.94 15.40
C GLN A 301 -10.94 -3.79 14.60
N ILE A 302 -11.33 -3.60 13.35
CA ILE A 302 -10.69 -2.63 12.46
C ILE A 302 -11.62 -1.46 12.22
N PHE A 303 -11.10 -0.25 12.43
CA PHE A 303 -11.85 0.97 12.27
C PHE A 303 -11.06 2.01 11.45
N ILE A 304 -11.74 2.73 10.58
CA ILE A 304 -11.24 3.97 9.99
C ILE A 304 -11.63 5.11 10.91
N VAL A 305 -10.66 5.93 11.30
CA VAL A 305 -10.86 7.00 12.26
C VAL A 305 -10.88 8.34 11.53
N LYS A 306 -11.92 9.13 11.78
CA LYS A 306 -12.00 10.54 11.37
C LYS A 306 -12.05 11.41 12.63
N ILE A 307 -10.95 12.12 12.88
CA ILE A 307 -10.77 12.90 14.11
C ILE A 307 -11.08 14.38 13.89
N ASN A 308 -11.52 15.06 14.94
CA ASN A 308 -11.81 16.48 14.94
C ASN A 308 -10.55 17.33 15.20
N ARG A 309 -10.70 18.66 15.07
CA ARG A 309 -9.58 19.61 15.24
C ARG A 309 -9.06 19.71 16.67
N GLN A 310 -9.92 19.55 17.67
CA GLN A 310 -9.55 19.63 19.07
C GLN A 310 -8.70 18.42 19.48
N PHE A 311 -9.16 17.22 19.11
CA PHE A 311 -8.43 15.96 19.26
C PHE A 311 -7.06 16.05 18.58
N ARG A 312 -7.02 16.49 17.31
CA ARG A 312 -5.76 16.57 16.57
C ARG A 312 -4.76 17.53 17.21
N ARG A 313 -5.22 18.67 17.74
CA ARG A 313 -4.36 19.64 18.45
C ARG A 313 -3.80 19.04 19.74
N LYS A 314 -4.63 18.38 20.54
CA LYS A 314 -4.20 17.73 21.78
C LYS A 314 -3.24 16.57 21.52
N TYR A 315 -3.54 15.74 20.52
CA TYR A 315 -2.63 14.70 20.05
C TYR A 315 -1.30 15.31 19.58
N ALA A 316 -1.33 16.38 18.77
CA ALA A 316 -0.12 17.06 18.30
C ALA A 316 0.71 17.64 19.45
N SER A 317 0.09 18.23 20.48
CA SER A 317 0.83 18.80 21.60
C SER A 317 1.53 17.72 22.43
N LEU A 318 0.84 16.60 22.70
CA LEU A 318 1.44 15.46 23.40
C LEU A 318 2.58 14.85 22.57
N PHE A 319 2.40 14.77 21.25
CA PHE A 319 3.39 14.24 20.32
C PHE A 319 4.53 15.21 19.97
N GLN A 320 4.37 16.53 20.11
CA GLN A 320 5.44 17.51 19.89
C GLN A 320 6.38 17.64 21.07
N ASN A 321 5.84 17.55 22.30
CA ASN A 321 6.65 17.42 23.51
C ASN A 321 7.64 16.25 23.38
N TYR A 322 7.27 15.23 22.64
CA TYR A 322 8.12 14.09 22.29
C TYR A 322 9.22 14.39 21.24
N TYR A 323 8.97 15.25 20.24
CA TYR A 323 9.94 15.56 19.17
C TYR A 323 10.98 16.63 19.54
N ASN A 324 10.59 17.62 20.33
CA ASN A 324 11.45 18.78 20.64
C ASN A 324 12.71 18.40 21.44
N PHE A 325 12.75 17.19 22.02
CA PHE A 325 13.92 16.67 22.72
C PHE A 325 14.91 15.92 21.81
N ASN A 326 14.60 15.63 20.54
CA ASN A 326 15.49 14.94 19.58
C ASN A 326 16.63 15.82 19.00
N GLY A 327 17.15 16.77 19.79
CA GLY A 327 18.31 17.58 19.41
C GLY A 327 19.62 16.90 19.79
N PRO A 328 20.59 16.73 18.87
CA PRO A 328 21.84 15.98 19.11
C PRO A 328 22.82 16.66 20.10
N ARG A 329 22.47 17.83 20.66
CA ARG A 329 23.39 18.69 21.42
C ARG A 329 23.29 18.62 22.95
N LYS A 330 22.36 17.85 23.53
CA LYS A 330 22.20 17.73 25.00
C LYS A 330 22.29 16.31 25.57
N MET A 331 22.61 15.32 24.74
CA MET A 331 22.40 13.91 25.05
C MET A 331 23.48 13.26 25.93
N ARG A 332 24.56 13.96 26.28
CA ARG A 332 25.70 13.34 26.99
C ARG A 332 25.72 13.52 28.51
N GLU A 333 24.92 14.42 29.08
CA GLU A 333 25.03 14.75 30.51
C GLU A 333 23.90 14.18 31.39
N ASP A 334 22.68 13.91 30.88
CA ASP A 334 21.58 13.31 31.67
C ASP A 334 20.72 12.31 30.85
N PHE A 335 21.21 11.07 30.64
CA PHE A 335 20.43 10.02 29.95
C PHE A 335 19.13 9.66 30.68
N GLU A 336 19.17 9.55 32.01
CA GLU A 336 18.00 9.20 32.83
C GLU A 336 16.91 10.27 32.76
N ARG A 337 17.29 11.55 32.85
CA ARG A 337 16.32 12.65 32.76
C ARG A 337 15.63 12.67 31.40
N TYR A 338 16.40 12.46 30.33
CA TYR A 338 15.87 12.41 28.97
C TYR A 338 14.91 11.22 28.76
N THR A 339 15.30 10.03 29.19
CA THR A 339 14.48 8.82 29.07
C THR A 339 13.19 8.93 29.89
N ASN A 340 13.26 9.49 31.10
CA ASN A 340 12.06 9.72 31.92
C ASN A 340 11.06 10.67 31.25
N ILE A 341 11.53 11.76 30.62
CA ILE A 341 10.65 12.69 29.89
C ILE A 341 9.98 12.00 28.69
N LEU A 342 10.73 11.18 27.94
CA LEU A 342 10.19 10.43 26.81
C LEU A 342 9.15 9.39 27.25
N LEU A 343 9.44 8.64 28.31
CA LEU A 343 8.54 7.64 28.88
C LEU A 343 7.26 8.27 29.40
N GLN A 344 7.37 9.40 30.10
CA GLN A 344 6.21 10.16 30.57
C GLN A 344 5.36 10.65 29.39
N SER A 345 5.99 11.20 28.35
CA SER A 345 5.26 11.65 27.15
C SER A 345 4.52 10.50 26.45
N TYR A 346 5.13 9.30 26.39
CA TYR A 346 4.50 8.10 25.85
C TYR A 346 3.32 7.66 26.72
N GLN A 347 3.48 7.65 28.05
CA GLN A 347 2.42 7.31 29.00
C GLN A 347 1.24 8.29 28.92
N ASP A 348 1.49 9.59 28.86
CA ASP A 348 0.47 10.63 28.73
C ASP A 348 -0.36 10.43 27.45
N LEU A 349 0.31 10.08 26.34
CA LEU A 349 -0.36 9.79 25.07
C LEU A 349 -1.17 8.49 25.17
N ASN A 350 -0.61 7.44 25.77
CA ASN A 350 -1.31 6.18 25.97
C ASN A 350 -2.58 6.37 26.81
N ILE A 351 -2.49 7.08 27.93
CA ILE A 351 -3.65 7.41 28.79
C ILE A 351 -4.69 8.22 28.02
N PHE A 352 -4.26 9.20 27.24
CA PHE A 352 -5.19 10.00 26.42
C PHE A 352 -5.93 9.14 25.39
N LEU A 353 -5.25 8.27 24.66
CA LEU A 353 -5.89 7.41 23.66
C LEU A 353 -6.74 6.31 24.28
N CYS A 354 -6.29 5.69 25.37
CA CYS A 354 -7.09 4.70 26.10
C CYS A 354 -8.38 5.34 26.64
N GLY A 355 -8.27 6.53 27.24
CA GLY A 355 -9.43 7.30 27.70
C GLY A 355 -10.35 7.76 26.57
N PHE A 356 -9.81 8.04 25.38
CA PHE A 356 -10.61 8.33 24.18
C PHE A 356 -11.45 7.11 23.79
N ILE A 357 -10.84 5.93 23.69
CA ILE A 357 -11.53 4.69 23.30
C ILE A 357 -12.54 4.23 24.36
N ASP A 358 -12.21 4.37 25.66
CA ASP A 358 -13.08 4.04 26.79
C ASP A 358 -14.22 5.05 27.03
N HIS A 359 -14.39 6.06 26.16
CA HIS A 359 -15.35 7.17 26.34
C HIS A 359 -15.18 7.93 27.66
N SER A 360 -13.99 7.90 28.27
CA SER A 360 -13.71 8.56 29.55
C SER A 360 -13.42 10.06 29.39
N LEU A 361 -13.41 10.57 28.15
CA LEU A 361 -13.10 11.95 27.80
C LEU A 361 -14.35 12.63 27.18
N PRO A 362 -15.19 13.30 27.99
CA PRO A 362 -16.42 13.94 27.49
C PRO A 362 -16.18 14.99 26.40
N SER A 363 -14.99 15.61 26.39
CA SER A 363 -14.60 16.61 25.40
C SER A 363 -14.20 16.02 24.04
N HIS A 364 -14.07 14.70 23.94
CA HIS A 364 -13.55 14.02 22.75
C HIS A 364 -14.34 12.73 22.49
N GLU A 365 -15.67 12.78 22.52
CA GLU A 365 -16.49 11.61 22.21
C GLU A 365 -16.36 11.18 20.75
N TYR A 366 -16.76 9.94 20.47
CA TYR A 366 -16.80 9.38 19.13
C TYR A 366 -18.06 8.54 18.89
N VAL A 367 -18.46 8.43 17.63
CA VAL A 367 -19.59 7.61 17.21
C VAL A 367 -19.12 6.57 16.20
N ILE A 368 -19.49 5.31 16.43
CA ILE A 368 -19.21 4.21 15.51
C ILE A 368 -20.32 4.14 14.44
N ARG A 369 -19.94 4.05 13.17
CA ARG A 369 -20.86 3.95 12.03
C ARG A 369 -20.37 2.99 10.96
N ASN A 370 -21.29 2.52 10.13
CA ASN A 370 -20.95 1.79 8.90
C ASN A 370 -20.81 2.73 7.71
N ARG A 371 -19.84 2.45 6.82
CA ARG A 371 -19.66 3.12 5.53
C ARG A 371 -20.75 2.72 4.55
N PHE A 372 -21.25 3.68 3.79
CA PHE A 372 -22.14 3.42 2.66
C PHE A 372 -21.41 2.72 1.50
N PHE A 373 -22.17 2.12 0.60
CA PHE A 373 -21.63 1.42 -0.58
C PHE A 373 -20.69 2.30 -1.42
N LEU A 374 -21.10 3.54 -1.71
CA LEU A 374 -20.24 4.48 -2.46
C LEU A 374 -19.01 4.92 -1.67
N GLU A 375 -19.10 5.04 -0.34
CA GLU A 375 -17.96 5.34 0.53
C GLU A 375 -16.92 4.20 0.50
N LYS A 376 -17.39 2.95 0.40
CA LYS A 376 -16.55 1.76 0.25
C LYS A 376 -15.86 1.74 -1.11
N ILE A 377 -16.61 1.86 -2.21
CA ILE A 377 -16.05 1.86 -3.59
C ILE A 377 -15.03 2.98 -3.77
N LEU A 378 -15.39 4.19 -3.35
CA LEU A 378 -14.51 5.33 -3.50
C LEU A 378 -13.46 5.39 -2.40
N ASN A 379 -13.50 4.56 -1.37
CA ASN A 379 -12.61 4.69 -0.21
C ASN A 379 -12.52 6.16 0.26
N TYR A 380 -13.69 6.76 0.49
CA TYR A 380 -13.83 8.15 0.93
C TYR A 380 -15.06 8.31 1.82
N GLU A 381 -14.89 9.02 2.93
CA GLU A 381 -15.92 9.20 3.95
C GLU A 381 -16.69 10.52 3.69
N PHE A 382 -17.81 10.43 2.96
CA PHE A 382 -18.63 11.59 2.57
C PHE A 382 -19.25 12.30 3.77
N ARG A 383 -19.53 11.56 4.85
CA ARG A 383 -20.27 12.13 5.99
C ARG A 383 -19.45 13.15 6.76
N ALA A 384 -20.09 14.27 7.05
CA ALA A 384 -19.63 15.18 8.08
C ALA A 384 -19.79 14.52 9.46
N PRO A 385 -18.84 14.74 10.37
CA PRO A 385 -19.00 14.32 11.76
C PRO A 385 -20.23 14.99 12.40
N PRO A 386 -20.99 14.25 13.24
CA PRO A 386 -22.22 14.76 13.84
C PRO A 386 -21.92 15.93 14.79
N LYS A 387 -22.90 16.83 14.96
CA LYS A 387 -22.84 17.83 16.02
C LYS A 387 -22.88 17.10 17.35
N SER A 388 -21.92 17.40 18.23
CA SER A 388 -21.87 16.79 19.55
C SER A 388 -23.01 17.27 20.43
N ASN A 389 -23.23 16.58 21.54
CA ASN A 389 -24.17 17.00 22.58
C ASN A 389 -23.75 18.31 23.27
N PHE A 390 -22.47 18.71 23.15
CA PHE A 390 -21.96 19.99 23.63
C PHE A 390 -22.03 21.06 22.53
N GLU A 391 -22.51 22.25 22.89
CA GLU A 391 -22.72 23.34 21.95
C GLU A 391 -21.38 23.75 21.29
N GLY A 392 -21.33 23.68 19.95
CA GLY A 392 -20.15 24.06 19.16
C GLY A 392 -19.05 22.99 19.03
N GLN A 393 -19.22 21.79 19.59
CA GLN A 393 -18.29 20.67 19.39
C GLN A 393 -18.82 19.66 18.34
N ILE A 394 -17.88 18.94 17.74
CA ILE A 394 -18.12 17.95 16.69
C ILE A 394 -17.46 16.65 17.11
N ASP A 395 -18.21 15.55 17.18
CA ASP A 395 -17.67 14.27 17.63
C ASP A 395 -16.71 13.67 16.61
N ASN A 396 -15.84 12.79 17.09
CA ASN A 396 -15.02 11.96 16.21
C ASN A 396 -15.88 10.84 15.60
N LEU A 397 -15.47 10.30 14.47
CA LEU A 397 -16.17 9.21 13.80
C LEU A 397 -15.26 8.01 13.64
N LEU A 398 -15.74 6.84 14.05
CA LEU A 398 -15.11 5.56 13.74
C LEU A 398 -15.99 4.83 12.75
N PHE A 399 -15.40 4.38 11.65
CA PHE A 399 -16.09 3.55 10.68
C PHE A 399 -15.59 2.12 10.75
N VAL A 400 -16.50 1.16 10.89
CA VAL A 400 -16.16 -0.25 10.80
C VAL A 400 -15.54 -0.57 9.44
N ASP A 401 -14.42 -1.30 9.44
CA ASP A 401 -13.65 -1.60 8.23
C ASP A 401 -13.34 -3.08 8.03
N ASN A 402 -14.32 -3.82 7.52
CA ASN A 402 -14.18 -5.25 7.20
C ASN A 402 -13.28 -5.52 5.98
N GLU A 403 -12.95 -4.49 5.19
CA GLU A 403 -12.15 -4.60 3.97
C GLU A 403 -10.64 -4.47 4.22
N LYS A 404 -10.23 -4.20 5.47
CA LYS A 404 -8.82 -4.01 5.85
C LYS A 404 -8.14 -2.88 5.06
N ASN A 405 -8.80 -1.73 4.90
CA ASN A 405 -8.29 -0.56 4.17
C ASN A 405 -7.04 0.06 4.79
N PHE A 406 -6.74 -0.24 6.06
CA PHE A 406 -5.47 0.14 6.67
C PHE A 406 -4.28 -0.40 5.88
N THR A 407 -4.44 -1.52 5.15
CA THR A 407 -3.36 -2.09 4.33
C THR A 407 -2.85 -1.19 3.20
N ASN A 408 -3.59 -0.13 2.83
CA ASN A 408 -3.16 0.90 1.87
C ASN A 408 -1.91 1.68 2.34
N ILE A 409 -1.60 1.63 3.64
CA ILE A 409 -0.38 2.21 4.21
C ILE A 409 0.88 1.36 3.92
N PHE A 410 0.69 0.12 3.47
CA PHE A 410 1.74 -0.84 3.13
C PHE A 410 1.75 -1.14 1.64
N PHE A 411 2.78 -1.85 1.17
CA PHE A 411 2.83 -2.33 -0.20
C PHE A 411 1.67 -3.28 -0.54
N TYR A 412 1.19 -4.04 0.46
CA TYR A 412 0.07 -4.97 0.30
C TYR A 412 -1.22 -4.34 -0.25
N GLY A 413 -1.56 -3.10 0.14
CA GLY A 413 -2.76 -2.40 -0.35
C GLY A 413 -2.56 -1.70 -1.71
N GLU A 414 -1.32 -1.42 -2.09
CA GLU A 414 -0.97 -0.67 -3.32
C GLU A 414 -0.32 -1.58 -4.38
N GLU A 415 -0.63 -2.88 -4.34
CA GLU A 415 -0.07 -3.91 -5.22
C GLU A 415 -0.26 -3.60 -6.71
N SER A 416 -1.42 -3.05 -7.10
CA SER A 416 -1.71 -2.69 -8.49
C SER A 416 -0.75 -1.61 -9.01
N THR A 417 -0.50 -0.56 -8.22
CA THR A 417 0.43 0.52 -8.54
C THR A 417 1.85 -0.01 -8.71
N LEU A 418 2.29 -0.88 -7.79
CA LEU A 418 3.62 -1.50 -7.81
C LEU A 418 3.78 -2.49 -8.98
N PHE A 419 2.74 -3.26 -9.30
CA PHE A 419 2.75 -4.20 -10.40
C PHE A 419 2.80 -3.49 -11.76
N ILE A 420 2.00 -2.43 -11.96
CA ILE A 420 2.06 -1.60 -13.17
C ILE A 420 3.45 -1.02 -13.36
N TRP A 421 4.09 -0.55 -12.30
CA TRP A 421 5.46 -0.03 -12.37
C TRP A 421 6.47 -1.12 -12.75
N ASN A 422 6.34 -2.34 -12.23
CA ASN A 422 7.16 -3.49 -12.64
C ASN A 422 6.98 -3.82 -14.13
N ILE A 423 5.75 -3.80 -14.65
CA ILE A 423 5.47 -3.98 -16.09
C ILE A 423 6.17 -2.91 -16.91
N ILE A 424 5.98 -1.63 -16.56
CA ILE A 424 6.57 -0.51 -17.31
C ILE A 424 8.08 -0.61 -17.29
N THR A 425 8.68 -0.93 -16.13
CA THR A 425 10.13 -1.10 -15.99
C THR A 425 10.63 -2.21 -16.90
N PHE A 426 9.99 -3.39 -16.87
CA PHE A 426 10.34 -4.51 -17.74
C PHE A 426 10.27 -4.12 -19.22
N LEU A 427 9.14 -3.55 -19.67
CA LEU A 427 8.95 -3.16 -21.07
C LEU A 427 9.90 -2.03 -21.51
N PHE A 428 10.20 -1.09 -20.62
CA PHE A 428 11.16 -0.02 -20.89
C PHE A 428 12.57 -0.56 -21.12
N ILE A 429 13.06 -1.42 -20.23
CA ILE A 429 14.39 -2.04 -20.39
C ILE A 429 14.39 -2.94 -21.62
N ASP A 430 13.28 -3.65 -21.85
CA ASP A 430 13.10 -4.49 -23.02
C ASP A 430 13.29 -3.69 -24.30
N ILE A 431 12.66 -2.52 -24.45
CA ILE A 431 12.83 -1.63 -25.61
C ILE A 431 14.30 -1.25 -25.85
N LEU A 432 15.04 -0.97 -24.78
CA LEU A 432 16.45 -0.54 -24.88
C LEU A 432 17.38 -1.69 -25.23
N ALA A 433 17.21 -2.83 -24.54
CA ALA A 433 18.13 -3.97 -24.61
C ALA A 433 17.80 -4.97 -25.71
N ARG A 434 16.55 -4.99 -26.19
CA ARG A 434 15.99 -6.03 -27.07
C ARG A 434 16.18 -7.46 -26.53
N ASN A 435 16.21 -7.61 -25.21
CA ASN A 435 16.47 -8.87 -24.54
C ASN A 435 15.63 -9.00 -23.26
N TYR A 436 14.71 -9.97 -23.26
CA TYR A 436 13.83 -10.24 -22.11
C TYR A 436 14.58 -10.69 -20.85
N VAL A 437 15.71 -11.40 -21.00
CA VAL A 437 16.52 -11.85 -19.86
C VAL A 437 17.14 -10.64 -19.16
N LEU A 438 17.72 -9.73 -19.94
CA LEU A 438 18.28 -8.50 -19.38
C LEU A 438 17.19 -7.61 -18.77
N ALA A 439 16.03 -7.53 -19.42
CA ALA A 439 14.86 -6.83 -18.89
C ALA A 439 14.43 -7.38 -17.52
N ALA A 440 14.34 -8.71 -17.37
CA ALA A 440 13.99 -9.34 -16.09
C ALA A 440 15.03 -9.06 -15.01
N ILE A 441 16.32 -9.22 -15.30
CA ILE A 441 17.40 -9.00 -14.31
C ILE A 441 17.40 -7.56 -13.83
N ILE A 442 17.35 -6.58 -14.74
CA ILE A 442 17.37 -5.17 -14.35
C ILE A 442 16.07 -4.79 -13.63
N THR A 443 14.91 -5.33 -14.04
CA THR A 443 13.64 -5.11 -13.31
C THR A 443 13.72 -5.64 -11.88
N TYR A 444 14.31 -6.82 -11.68
CA TYR A 444 14.53 -7.39 -10.34
C TYR A 444 15.43 -6.51 -9.47
N ILE A 445 16.56 -6.05 -10.02
CA ILE A 445 17.50 -5.17 -9.31
C ILE A 445 16.81 -3.87 -8.92
N VAL A 446 16.12 -3.23 -9.87
CA VAL A 446 15.43 -1.96 -9.65
C VAL A 446 14.33 -2.13 -8.59
N ASN A 447 13.49 -3.17 -8.68
CA ASN A 447 12.49 -3.45 -7.65
C ASN A 447 13.13 -3.69 -6.28
N SER A 448 14.24 -4.44 -6.20
CA SER A 448 14.94 -4.73 -4.94
C SER A 448 15.48 -3.46 -4.28
N ILE A 449 16.00 -2.51 -5.06
CA ILE A 449 16.45 -1.20 -4.58
C ILE A 449 15.27 -0.43 -3.97
N PHE A 450 14.12 -0.35 -4.68
CA PHE A 450 12.95 0.37 -4.17
C PHE A 450 12.35 -0.27 -2.91
N VAL A 451 12.33 -1.60 -2.82
CA VAL A 451 11.93 -2.32 -1.60
C VAL A 451 12.88 -1.99 -0.45
N GLY A 452 14.20 -2.04 -0.66
CA GLY A 452 15.19 -1.69 0.36
C GLY A 452 15.10 -0.23 0.82
N ILE A 453 14.82 0.70 -0.10
CA ILE A 453 14.57 2.11 0.22
C ILE A 453 13.33 2.24 1.11
N ARG A 454 12.21 1.59 0.74
CA ARG A 454 10.97 1.64 1.51
C ARG A 454 11.14 1.00 2.89
N ASP A 455 11.86 -0.09 3.00
CA ASP A 455 12.13 -0.77 4.26
C ASP A 455 12.94 0.13 5.19
N SER A 456 14.04 0.71 4.70
CA SER A 456 14.91 1.60 5.47
C SER A 456 14.16 2.85 5.97
N PHE A 457 13.38 3.50 5.11
CA PHE A 457 12.59 4.67 5.51
C PHE A 457 11.44 4.29 6.45
N GLY A 458 10.77 3.17 6.20
CA GLY A 458 9.69 2.62 7.02
C GLY A 458 10.15 2.30 8.44
N ARG A 459 11.22 1.51 8.56
CA ARG A 459 11.87 1.15 9.83
C ARG A 459 12.33 2.38 10.60
N LYS A 460 12.91 3.36 9.91
CA LYS A 460 13.31 4.64 10.51
C LYS A 460 12.11 5.44 11.02
N ASN A 461 11.02 5.48 10.27
CA ASN A 461 9.81 6.18 10.69
C ASN A 461 9.17 5.46 11.88
N LEU A 462 8.96 4.15 11.81
CA LEU A 462 8.38 3.34 12.88
C LEU A 462 9.16 3.53 14.19
N SER A 463 10.47 3.36 14.16
CA SER A 463 11.33 3.59 15.33
C SER A 463 11.19 5.01 15.90
N LYS A 464 11.17 6.03 15.02
CA LYS A 464 11.05 7.43 15.43
C LYS A 464 9.69 7.72 16.07
N LYS A 465 8.61 7.10 15.59
CA LYS A 465 7.23 7.37 16.03
C LYS A 465 6.84 6.57 17.28
N THR A 466 7.48 5.42 17.51
CA THR A 466 7.07 4.45 18.55
C THR A 466 8.06 4.30 19.70
N LEU A 467 9.19 5.03 19.71
CA LEU A 467 10.34 4.87 20.64
C LEU A 467 11.08 3.54 20.56
N ILE A 468 10.68 2.65 19.66
CA ILE A 468 11.27 1.33 19.57
C ILE A 468 12.64 1.47 18.90
N PRO A 469 13.73 1.00 19.53
CA PRO A 469 15.05 1.09 18.92
C PRO A 469 15.07 0.29 17.62
N LYS A 470 15.72 0.84 16.58
CA LYS A 470 15.78 0.20 15.25
C LYS A 470 16.36 -1.21 15.28
N ASN A 471 17.22 -1.53 16.24
CA ASN A 471 17.86 -2.83 16.37
C ASN A 471 16.87 -3.96 16.69
N PHE A 472 15.69 -3.62 17.21
CA PHE A 472 14.60 -4.58 17.48
C PHE A 472 13.62 -4.71 16.32
N LEU A 473 13.73 -3.86 15.29
CA LEU A 473 12.92 -3.95 14.09
C LEU A 473 13.76 -4.71 13.05
N ILE A 474 13.49 -6.00 12.90
CA ILE A 474 14.27 -6.89 12.04
C ILE A 474 13.78 -6.78 10.60
#